data_AF-A0A973J8S6-F1
#
_entry.id   AF-A0A973J8S6-F1
#
_cell.length_a   1.000
_cell.length_b   1.000
_cell.length_c   1.000
_cell.angle_alpha   90.00
_cell.angle_beta   90.00
_cell.angle_gamma   90.00
#
_symmetry.space_group_name_H-M   'P 1'
#
loop_
_entity.id
_entity.type
_entity.pdbx_description
1 polymer ?
#
loop_
_entity_poly.entity_id
_entity_poly.type
_entity_poly.pdbx_seq_one_letter_code
_entity_poly.pdbx_strand_id
1 'polypeptide(L)'
;MPIFQRPFGLTADGSPIECFTLRSDDGVEAEILSYGATLAALRGPDRTGVVGDVVLGFDRLEPYLGAHPYLGSLVGRYANRIADGRFRLGDHTYTLACNNGPNHLHGGPSGFHCQAWAARPLATPYPAVELRYLSRDGEEGYPGNLDVTVTYTLAGRDLRMDYVATTDRETVLNLTNHAYFNLAGGGDILGHVLEIPSERVVAVGPTLIPTGELRLVAGTPL
;
A
#
# COMPACT_ATOMS: atom_id res chain seq x y z
N MET A 1 -13.98 20.78 3.16
CA MET A 1 -14.24 19.84 4.27
C MET A 1 -12.97 19.65 5.08
N PRO A 2 -13.04 19.38 6.38
CA PRO A 2 -11.86 19.44 7.24
C PRO A 2 -10.91 18.28 6.98
N ILE A 3 -9.63 18.63 6.82
CA ILE A 3 -8.49 17.71 6.94
C ILE A 3 -7.86 18.05 8.28
N PHE A 4 -7.71 17.06 9.16
CA PHE A 4 -7.01 17.25 10.42
C PHE A 4 -5.62 16.65 10.33
N GLN A 5 -4.62 17.37 10.81
CA GLN A 5 -3.23 16.95 10.80
C GLN A 5 -2.72 16.91 12.24
N ARG A 6 -2.07 15.81 12.61
CA ARG A 6 -1.46 15.65 13.93
C ARG A 6 -0.11 14.94 13.81
N PRO A 7 0.84 15.22 14.72
CA PRO A 7 2.01 14.37 14.87
C PRO A 7 1.60 12.93 15.21
N PHE A 8 2.29 11.95 14.62
CA PHE A 8 2.08 10.52 14.87
C PHE A 8 3.29 9.89 15.57
N GLY A 9 4.49 10.39 15.31
CA GLY A 9 5.71 9.93 15.98
C GLY A 9 6.98 10.43 15.28
N LEU A 10 8.11 9.89 15.72
CA LEU A 10 9.42 10.09 15.09
C LEU A 10 9.98 8.73 14.67
N THR A 11 10.59 8.66 13.48
CA THR A 11 11.41 7.52 13.08
C THR A 11 12.72 7.47 13.88
N ALA A 12 13.48 6.38 13.76
CA ALA A 12 14.75 6.19 14.48
C ALA A 12 15.82 7.26 14.15
N ASP A 13 15.79 7.82 12.93
CA ASP A 13 16.65 8.92 12.50
C ASP A 13 16.10 10.31 12.87
N GLY A 14 14.96 10.37 13.59
CA GLY A 14 14.34 11.60 14.05
C GLY A 14 13.41 12.28 13.05
N SER A 15 13.13 11.66 11.89
CA SER A 15 12.19 12.23 10.91
C SER A 15 10.75 12.23 11.46
N PRO A 16 10.04 13.37 11.38
CA PRO A 16 8.67 13.46 11.90
C PRO A 16 7.68 12.75 10.98
N ILE A 17 6.80 11.95 11.58
CA ILE A 17 5.67 11.32 10.91
C ILE A 17 4.39 11.98 11.36
N GLU A 18 3.53 12.26 10.38
CA GLU A 18 2.26 12.92 10.56
C GLU A 18 1.12 11.99 10.18
N CYS A 19 -0.03 12.19 10.81
CA CYS A 19 -1.29 11.55 10.47
C CYS A 19 -2.25 12.61 9.93
N PHE A 20 -2.81 12.33 8.76
CA PHE A 20 -3.83 13.13 8.10
C PHE A 20 -5.18 12.42 8.17
N THR A 21 -6.14 13.02 8.85
CA THR A 21 -7.51 12.53 8.95
C THR A 21 -8.37 13.23 7.91
N LEU A 22 -8.84 12.49 6.92
CA LEU A 22 -9.82 12.92 5.92
C LEU A 22 -11.21 12.57 6.43
N ARG A 23 -12.13 13.54 6.50
CA ARG A 23 -13.51 13.29 6.94
C ARG A 23 -14.51 13.83 5.93
N SER A 24 -15.47 12.99 5.53
CA SER A 24 -16.61 13.40 4.70
C SER A 24 -17.85 13.65 5.54
N ASP A 25 -18.82 14.35 4.96
CA ASP A 25 -20.11 14.62 5.59
C ASP A 25 -20.99 13.35 5.71
N ASP A 26 -20.62 12.26 5.03
CA ASP A 26 -21.32 10.96 5.06
C ASP A 26 -20.91 10.08 6.27
N GLY A 27 -20.13 10.63 7.20
CA GLY A 27 -19.65 9.92 8.39
C GLY A 27 -18.52 8.92 8.11
N VAL A 28 -17.87 9.02 6.94
CA VAL A 28 -16.67 8.24 6.62
C VAL A 28 -15.43 9.04 6.99
N GLU A 29 -14.44 8.35 7.56
CA GLU A 29 -13.17 8.91 7.96
C GLU A 29 -12.01 8.00 7.53
N ALA A 30 -10.93 8.56 7.03
CA ALA A 30 -9.70 7.84 6.71
C ALA A 30 -8.50 8.50 7.39
N GLU A 31 -7.62 7.71 8.01
CA GLU A 31 -6.33 8.18 8.53
C GLU A 31 -5.19 7.72 7.63
N ILE A 32 -4.42 8.68 7.12
CA ILE A 32 -3.27 8.45 6.26
C ILE A 32 -2.00 8.90 6.98
N LEU A 33 -1.01 8.03 7.09
CA LEU A 33 0.29 8.34 7.67
C LEU A 33 1.27 8.77 6.60
N SER A 34 2.13 9.75 6.91
CA SER A 34 3.29 10.08 6.07
C SER A 34 4.37 8.98 6.07
N TYR A 35 4.29 8.00 6.96
CA TYR A 35 5.14 6.80 6.92
C TYR A 35 4.51 5.72 6.05
N GLY A 36 5.25 5.25 5.05
CA GLY A 36 4.80 4.22 4.11
C GLY A 36 3.61 4.63 3.25
N ALA A 37 3.25 5.92 3.25
CA ALA A 37 1.97 6.42 2.75
C ALA A 37 0.79 5.54 3.18
N THR A 38 0.74 5.18 4.46
CA THR A 38 -0.10 4.10 5.00
C THR A 38 -1.54 4.56 5.25
N LEU A 39 -2.53 3.78 4.80
CA LEU A 39 -3.92 3.86 5.26
C LEU A 39 -4.03 3.16 6.62
N ALA A 40 -3.96 3.93 7.70
CA ALA A 40 -3.92 3.41 9.07
C ALA A 40 -5.31 3.13 9.66
N ALA A 41 -6.33 3.83 9.18
CA ALA A 41 -7.72 3.63 9.58
C ALA A 41 -8.67 3.99 8.44
N LEU A 42 -9.80 3.29 8.39
CA LEU A 42 -10.92 3.59 7.51
C LEU A 42 -12.20 3.27 8.27
N ARG A 43 -12.89 4.32 8.69
CA ARG A 43 -14.05 4.22 9.57
C ARG A 43 -15.30 4.63 8.83
N GLY A 44 -16.38 3.90 9.06
CA GLY A 44 -17.68 4.24 8.49
C GLY A 44 -18.84 3.63 9.27
N PRO A 45 -20.06 4.19 9.12
CA PRO A 45 -21.24 3.71 9.82
C PRO A 45 -21.78 2.41 9.20
N ASP A 46 -22.19 1.49 10.07
CA ASP A 46 -23.01 0.33 9.71
C ASP A 46 -24.48 0.73 9.45
N ARG A 47 -25.34 -0.28 9.20
CA ARG A 47 -26.78 -0.05 8.95
C ARG A 47 -27.56 0.54 10.12
N THR A 48 -27.00 0.53 11.33
CA THR A 48 -27.59 1.12 12.54
C THR A 48 -26.94 2.46 12.92
N GLY A 49 -25.95 2.92 12.14
CA GLY A 49 -25.21 4.16 12.38
C GLY A 49 -24.02 3.99 13.32
N VAL A 50 -23.69 2.77 13.74
CA VAL A 50 -22.50 2.51 14.57
C VAL A 50 -21.26 2.58 13.69
N VAL A 51 -20.31 3.44 14.06
CA VAL A 51 -19.06 3.61 13.32
C VAL A 51 -18.05 2.55 13.78
N GLY A 52 -17.50 1.82 12.81
CA GLY A 52 -16.43 0.84 13.02
C GLY A 52 -15.24 1.10 12.10
N ASP A 53 -14.03 0.73 12.56
CA ASP A 53 -12.83 0.70 11.72
C ASP A 53 -12.78 -0.61 10.94
N VAL A 54 -12.69 -0.53 9.62
CA VAL A 54 -12.76 -1.71 8.74
C VAL A 54 -11.42 -2.10 8.17
N VAL A 55 -10.32 -1.43 8.55
CA VAL A 55 -8.96 -1.83 8.17
C VAL A 55 -8.11 -2.16 9.39
N LEU A 56 -7.18 -3.10 9.23
CA LEU A 56 -6.22 -3.44 10.28
C LEU A 56 -5.07 -2.43 10.27
N GLY A 57 -4.71 -1.94 11.46
CA GLY A 57 -3.62 -1.01 11.66
C GLY A 57 -3.17 -0.96 13.12
N PHE A 58 -2.33 0.02 13.43
CA PHE A 58 -1.84 0.30 14.78
C PHE A 58 -2.12 1.75 15.19
N ASP A 59 -2.37 1.98 16.48
CA ASP A 59 -2.65 3.31 17.04
C ASP A 59 -1.41 4.20 17.19
N ARG A 60 -0.21 3.61 17.05
CA ARG A 60 1.08 4.28 17.26
C ARG A 60 2.08 3.92 16.18
N LEU A 61 3.13 4.74 16.03
CA LEU A 61 4.15 4.56 14.99
C LEU A 61 5.04 3.32 15.22
N GLU A 62 5.36 2.99 16.47
CA GLU A 62 6.42 2.02 16.77
C GLU A 62 6.18 0.63 16.15
N PRO A 63 4.95 0.06 16.14
CA PRO A 63 4.69 -1.20 15.47
C PRO A 63 4.85 -1.14 13.93
N TYR A 64 4.59 0.01 13.30
CA TYR A 64 4.82 0.20 11.86
C TYR A 64 6.32 0.25 11.52
N LEU A 65 7.18 0.68 12.46
CA LEU A 65 8.63 0.66 12.27
C LEU A 65 9.23 -0.75 12.39
N GLY A 66 8.47 -1.70 12.96
CA GLY A 66 8.89 -3.08 13.15
C GLY A 66 8.43 -4.00 12.02
N ALA A 67 8.60 -5.31 12.23
CA ALA A 67 8.10 -6.31 11.30
C ALA A 67 6.57 -6.44 11.41
N HIS A 68 5.86 -6.16 10.33
CA HIS A 68 4.42 -6.39 10.18
C HIS A 68 4.12 -6.75 8.71
N PRO A 69 2.96 -7.33 8.38
CA PRO A 69 2.67 -7.81 7.03
C PRO A 69 2.18 -6.68 6.10
N TYR A 70 2.85 -5.52 6.13
CA TYR A 70 2.57 -4.34 5.29
C TYR A 70 1.21 -3.66 5.53
N LEU A 71 0.56 -3.91 6.68
CA LEU A 71 -0.75 -3.36 7.08
C LEU A 71 -0.98 -1.92 6.59
N GLY A 72 -1.84 -1.77 5.56
CA GLY A 72 -2.28 -0.47 5.05
C GLY A 72 -1.23 0.32 4.25
N SER A 73 0.01 -0.16 4.17
CA SER A 73 1.12 0.59 3.56
C SER A 73 1.05 0.58 2.03
N LEU A 74 1.60 1.63 1.42
CA LEU A 74 1.94 1.64 0.00
C LEU A 74 3.12 0.71 -0.23
N VAL A 75 2.97 -0.17 -1.21
CA VAL A 75 3.97 -1.16 -1.61
C VAL A 75 4.57 -0.78 -2.96
N GLY A 76 5.89 -0.77 -3.02
CA GLY A 76 6.70 -0.48 -4.21
C GLY A 76 8.20 -0.56 -3.89
N ARG A 77 9.12 -0.49 -4.86
CA ARG A 77 8.91 -0.15 -6.30
C ARG A 77 8.17 -1.21 -7.11
N TYR A 78 8.23 -2.48 -6.69
CA TYR A 78 7.48 -3.56 -7.32
C TYR A 78 6.70 -4.38 -6.28
N ALA A 79 5.37 -4.33 -6.37
CA ALA A 79 4.48 -5.13 -5.54
C ALA A 79 4.50 -6.61 -5.94
N ASN A 80 4.34 -7.47 -4.95
CA ASN A 80 4.45 -8.93 -5.05
C ASN A 80 5.90 -9.39 -5.32
N ARG A 81 6.08 -10.55 -5.93
CA ARG A 81 7.35 -11.26 -6.00
C ARG A 81 8.06 -11.09 -7.34
N ILE A 82 9.39 -11.01 -7.27
CA ILE A 82 10.28 -11.18 -8.42
C ILE A 82 11.12 -12.44 -8.16
N ALA A 83 11.03 -13.39 -9.09
CA ALA A 83 11.71 -14.69 -9.00
C ALA A 83 13.23 -14.50 -8.89
N ASP A 84 13.85 -15.24 -7.98
CA ASP A 84 15.30 -15.22 -7.73
C ASP A 84 15.88 -13.82 -7.41
N GLY A 85 15.02 -12.86 -7.09
CA GLY A 85 15.38 -11.46 -6.93
C GLY A 85 16.03 -10.84 -8.16
N ARG A 86 15.68 -11.30 -9.37
CA ARG A 86 16.36 -10.88 -10.60
C ARG A 86 15.39 -10.56 -11.72
N PHE A 87 15.72 -9.53 -12.47
CA PHE A 87 15.03 -9.20 -13.72
C PHE A 87 16.02 -8.60 -14.73
N ARG A 88 15.63 -8.57 -16.00
CA ARG A 88 16.43 -8.03 -17.10
C ARG A 88 15.72 -6.83 -17.73
N LEU A 89 16.46 -5.75 -17.99
CA LEU A 89 16.04 -4.64 -18.85
C LEU A 89 17.11 -4.43 -19.92
N GLY A 90 16.71 -4.52 -21.19
CA GLY A 90 17.66 -4.64 -22.30
C GLY A 90 18.65 -5.78 -22.04
N ASP A 91 19.95 -5.50 -22.14
CA ASP A 91 21.02 -6.48 -21.87
C ASP A 91 21.56 -6.50 -20.44
N HIS A 92 20.97 -5.72 -19.55
CA HIS A 92 21.42 -5.62 -18.15
C HIS A 92 20.56 -6.49 -17.24
N THR A 93 21.20 -7.32 -16.42
CA THR A 93 20.55 -8.09 -15.35
C THR A 93 20.70 -7.34 -14.03
N TYR A 94 19.57 -7.03 -13.40
CA TYR A 94 19.50 -6.41 -12.09
C TYR A 94 19.32 -7.49 -11.03
N THR A 95 19.99 -7.33 -9.89
CA THR A 95 19.88 -8.23 -8.73
C THR A 95 19.37 -7.42 -7.56
N LEU A 96 18.32 -7.93 -6.93
CA LEU A 96 17.59 -7.34 -5.83
C LEU A 96 17.81 -8.17 -4.56
N ALA A 97 17.43 -7.62 -3.40
CA ALA A 97 17.46 -8.37 -2.16
C ALA A 97 16.44 -9.53 -2.17
N CYS A 98 16.86 -10.75 -1.84
CA CYS A 98 15.94 -11.88 -1.63
C CYS A 98 15.42 -11.87 -0.19
N ASN A 99 14.39 -11.07 0.07
CA ASN A 99 13.76 -10.90 1.38
C ASN A 99 12.58 -11.87 1.61
N ASN A 100 12.28 -12.77 0.67
CA ASN A 100 11.26 -13.81 0.83
C ASN A 100 11.72 -15.15 0.26
N GLY A 101 12.48 -15.90 1.04
CA GLY A 101 13.10 -17.15 0.58
C GLY A 101 14.06 -16.87 -0.58
N PRO A 102 13.93 -17.56 -1.72
CA PRO A 102 14.77 -17.28 -2.89
C PRO A 102 14.36 -16.01 -3.64
N ASN A 103 13.23 -15.39 -3.31
CA ASN A 103 12.61 -14.33 -4.11
C ASN A 103 12.73 -12.94 -3.47
N HIS A 104 12.62 -11.91 -4.30
CA HIS A 104 12.39 -10.54 -3.85
C HIS A 104 10.89 -10.30 -3.69
N LEU A 105 10.49 -9.57 -2.66
CA LEU A 105 9.10 -9.30 -2.30
C LEU A 105 8.90 -7.84 -1.94
N HIS A 106 7.85 -7.23 -2.51
CA HIS A 106 7.30 -5.94 -2.08
C HIS A 106 8.31 -4.78 -2.06
N GLY A 107 9.23 -4.77 -3.03
CA GLY A 107 10.23 -3.72 -3.18
C GLY A 107 11.44 -3.86 -2.25
N GLY A 108 11.53 -4.91 -1.44
CA GLY A 108 12.71 -5.22 -0.62
C GLY A 108 12.60 -4.80 0.85
N PRO A 109 13.64 -5.04 1.66
CA PRO A 109 13.63 -4.75 3.10
C PRO A 109 13.35 -3.29 3.46
N SER A 110 13.76 -2.35 2.60
CA SER A 110 13.56 -0.91 2.77
C SER A 110 12.64 -0.35 1.69
N GLY A 111 11.70 -1.16 1.18
CA GLY A 111 10.73 -0.73 0.18
C GLY A 111 9.85 0.44 0.65
N PHE A 112 8.95 0.89 -0.22
CA PHE A 112 8.18 2.14 -0.03
C PHE A 112 7.36 2.21 1.27
N HIS A 113 6.96 1.06 1.79
CA HIS A 113 6.24 0.90 3.05
C HIS A 113 7.04 1.36 4.28
N CYS A 114 8.37 1.38 4.20
CA CYS A 114 9.27 1.77 5.29
C CYS A 114 9.77 3.23 5.20
N GLN A 115 9.31 4.00 4.21
CA GLN A 115 9.86 5.31 3.91
C GLN A 115 9.03 6.44 4.52
N ALA A 116 9.68 7.54 4.88
CA ALA A 116 9.00 8.79 5.22
C ALA A 116 8.71 9.58 3.94
N TRP A 117 7.43 9.81 3.66
CA TRP A 117 6.93 10.53 2.50
C TRP A 117 6.72 12.01 2.83
N ALA A 118 7.05 12.90 1.90
CA ALA A 118 6.66 14.30 2.01
C ALA A 118 5.16 14.42 1.75
N ALA A 119 4.40 14.85 2.75
CA ALA A 119 2.94 14.89 2.69
C ALA A 119 2.41 16.32 2.79
N ARG A 120 1.33 16.62 2.05
CA ARG A 120 0.63 17.90 2.13
C ARG A 120 -0.87 17.76 1.82
N PRO A 121 -1.75 18.47 2.56
CA PRO A 121 -3.16 18.59 2.17
C PRO A 121 -3.30 19.28 0.80
N LEU A 122 -4.31 18.89 0.03
CA LEU A 122 -4.65 19.53 -1.24
C LEU A 122 -5.92 20.37 -1.11
N ALA A 123 -5.93 21.54 -1.76
CA ALA A 123 -7.12 22.36 -1.92
C ALA A 123 -7.97 21.83 -3.07
N THR A 124 -8.87 20.89 -2.79
CA THR A 124 -9.81 20.31 -3.77
C THR A 124 -11.26 20.40 -3.25
N PRO A 125 -12.28 20.10 -4.07
CA PRO A 125 -13.66 20.00 -3.59
C PRO A 125 -13.86 18.98 -2.45
N TYR A 126 -12.99 17.97 -2.36
CA TYR A 126 -13.04 16.89 -1.36
C TYR A 126 -11.78 16.91 -0.47
N PRO A 127 -11.83 16.39 0.78
CA PRO A 127 -10.64 16.14 1.58
C PRO A 127 -9.64 15.28 0.81
N ALA A 128 -8.42 15.79 0.65
CA ALA A 128 -7.36 15.07 -0.05
C ALA A 128 -5.98 15.38 0.53
N VAL A 129 -5.11 14.37 0.54
CA VAL A 129 -3.70 14.48 0.91
C VAL A 129 -2.84 13.88 -0.19
N GLU A 130 -1.82 14.63 -0.60
CA GLU A 130 -0.78 14.18 -1.52
C GLU A 130 0.44 13.76 -0.73
N LEU A 131 1.01 12.60 -1.07
CA LEU A 131 2.25 12.10 -0.52
C LEU A 131 3.22 11.84 -1.66
N ARG A 132 4.45 12.34 -1.52
CA ARG A 132 5.50 12.23 -2.52
C ARG A 132 6.77 11.62 -1.95
N TYR A 133 7.41 10.76 -2.73
CA TYR A 133 8.69 10.15 -2.41
C TYR A 133 9.55 10.03 -3.67
N LEU A 134 10.83 10.38 -3.53
CA LEU A 134 11.83 10.23 -4.57
C LEU A 134 12.70 9.02 -4.26
N SER A 135 12.40 7.91 -4.91
CA SER A 135 13.20 6.69 -4.84
C SER A 135 14.43 6.86 -5.72
N ARG A 136 15.63 6.78 -5.15
CA ARG A 136 16.87 7.12 -5.88
C ARG A 136 17.29 5.99 -6.84
N ASP A 137 18.10 6.32 -7.83
CA ASP A 137 18.77 5.30 -8.66
C ASP A 137 19.56 4.32 -7.78
N GLY A 138 19.35 3.02 -7.99
CA GLY A 138 19.97 1.95 -7.22
C GLY A 138 19.26 1.61 -5.90
N GLU A 139 18.22 2.35 -5.49
CA GLU A 139 17.46 2.05 -4.29
C GLU A 139 16.83 0.65 -4.40
N GLU A 140 17.10 -0.20 -3.39
CA GLU A 140 16.72 -1.63 -3.37
C GLU A 140 17.19 -2.43 -4.61
N GLY A 141 18.15 -1.90 -5.38
CA GLY A 141 18.70 -2.50 -6.60
C GLY A 141 17.97 -2.12 -7.89
N TYR A 142 16.98 -1.24 -7.85
CA TYR A 142 16.23 -0.80 -9.03
C TYR A 142 16.92 0.37 -9.76
N PRO A 143 16.97 0.38 -11.11
CA PRO A 143 17.54 1.49 -11.88
C PRO A 143 16.60 2.69 -11.95
N GLY A 144 17.19 3.88 -12.10
CA GLY A 144 16.50 5.15 -12.33
C GLY A 144 16.04 5.81 -11.04
N ASN A 145 16.16 7.14 -10.99
CA ASN A 145 15.39 7.90 -10.03
C ASN A 145 13.92 7.78 -10.41
N LEU A 146 13.06 7.54 -9.42
CA LEU A 146 11.63 7.42 -9.59
C LEU A 146 10.94 8.38 -8.64
N ASP A 147 10.31 9.40 -9.20
CA ASP A 147 9.47 10.35 -8.47
C ASP A 147 8.06 9.81 -8.41
N VAL A 148 7.58 9.47 -7.21
CA VAL A 148 6.28 8.84 -6.98
C VAL A 148 5.42 9.76 -6.17
N THR A 149 4.18 9.93 -6.62
CA THR A 149 3.12 10.61 -5.88
C THR A 149 1.94 9.66 -5.71
N VAL A 150 1.40 9.58 -4.49
CA VAL A 150 0.09 9.01 -4.21
C VAL A 150 -0.82 10.09 -3.64
N THR A 151 -2.03 10.19 -4.16
CA THR A 151 -3.06 11.09 -3.63
C THR A 151 -4.21 10.29 -3.08
N TYR A 152 -4.51 10.46 -1.80
CA TYR A 152 -5.72 9.95 -1.17
C TYR A 152 -6.79 11.02 -1.21
N THR A 153 -7.97 10.70 -1.74
CA THR A 153 -9.13 11.61 -1.79
C THR A 153 -10.35 10.92 -1.23
N LEU A 154 -11.05 11.54 -0.28
CA LEU A 154 -12.29 11.02 0.28
C LEU A 154 -13.49 11.81 -0.26
N ALA A 155 -14.18 11.27 -1.26
CA ALA A 155 -15.35 11.89 -1.88
C ALA A 155 -16.64 11.20 -1.39
N GLY A 156 -17.28 11.76 -0.38
CA GLY A 156 -18.43 11.13 0.26
C GLY A 156 -18.05 9.82 0.95
N ARG A 157 -18.50 8.68 0.41
CA ARG A 157 -18.13 7.34 0.90
C ARG A 157 -16.99 6.67 0.11
N ASP A 158 -16.48 7.33 -0.92
CA ASP A 158 -15.46 6.78 -1.80
C ASP A 158 -14.07 7.26 -1.38
N LEU A 159 -13.23 6.33 -0.91
CA LEU A 159 -11.79 6.58 -0.75
C LEU A 159 -11.07 6.20 -2.04
N ARG A 160 -10.56 7.22 -2.74
CA ARG A 160 -9.79 7.08 -3.98
C ARG A 160 -8.30 7.21 -3.70
N MET A 161 -7.51 6.40 -4.40
CA MET A 161 -6.06 6.42 -4.39
C MET A 161 -5.54 6.56 -5.82
N ASP A 162 -4.88 7.69 -6.12
CA ASP A 162 -4.27 7.94 -7.43
C ASP A 162 -2.76 7.82 -7.33
N TYR A 163 -2.16 6.97 -8.17
CA TYR A 163 -0.71 6.81 -8.26
C TYR A 163 -0.19 7.47 -9.53
N VAL A 164 0.83 8.31 -9.39
CA VAL A 164 1.57 8.91 -10.50
C VAL A 164 3.05 8.69 -10.27
N ALA A 165 3.78 8.26 -11.29
CA ALA A 165 5.23 8.15 -11.21
C ALA A 165 5.91 8.57 -12.50
N THR A 166 7.08 9.19 -12.38
CA THR A 166 7.98 9.51 -13.49
C THR A 166 9.39 9.07 -13.18
N THR A 167 10.15 8.70 -14.20
CA THR A 167 11.53 8.21 -14.04
C THR A 167 12.46 8.80 -15.09
N ASP A 168 13.74 8.89 -14.75
CA ASP A 168 14.81 9.34 -15.65
C ASP A 168 15.51 8.19 -16.39
N ARG A 169 15.16 6.94 -16.08
CA ARG A 169 15.71 5.74 -16.71
C ARG A 169 14.67 4.64 -16.80
N GLU A 170 14.78 3.77 -17.80
CA GLU A 170 13.96 2.56 -17.89
C GLU A 170 14.04 1.75 -16.58
N THR A 171 12.87 1.41 -16.03
CA THR A 171 12.73 0.69 -14.77
C THR A 171 11.43 -0.12 -14.75
N VAL A 172 11.28 -1.02 -13.77
CA VAL A 172 10.02 -1.72 -13.53
C VAL A 172 9.26 -1.02 -12.40
N LEU A 173 7.93 -0.96 -12.52
CA LEU A 173 7.06 -0.33 -11.54
C LEU A 173 5.76 -1.11 -11.41
N ASN A 174 5.39 -1.42 -10.17
CA ASN A 174 4.09 -1.98 -9.83
C ASN A 174 3.72 -1.52 -8.41
N LEU A 175 2.76 -0.61 -8.28
CA LEU A 175 2.36 0.00 -7.00
C LEU A 175 0.99 -0.52 -6.56
N THR A 176 0.82 -0.71 -5.25
CA THR A 176 -0.47 -1.03 -4.64
C THR A 176 -0.53 -0.51 -3.21
N ASN A 177 -1.70 -0.54 -2.60
CA ASN A 177 -1.87 -0.45 -1.15
C ASN A 177 -2.10 -1.85 -0.57
N HIS A 178 -1.62 -2.09 0.65
CA HIS A 178 -1.71 -3.39 1.32
C HIS A 178 -2.65 -3.36 2.54
N ALA A 179 -3.75 -2.62 2.46
CA ALA A 179 -4.82 -2.64 3.45
C ALA A 179 -5.44 -4.03 3.59
N TYR A 180 -5.63 -4.45 4.84
CA TYR A 180 -6.37 -5.66 5.18
C TYR A 180 -7.71 -5.23 5.71
N PHE A 181 -8.78 -5.73 5.10
CA PHE A 181 -10.14 -5.34 5.45
C PHE A 181 -10.79 -6.37 6.37
N ASN A 182 -11.48 -5.87 7.39
CA ASN A 182 -12.47 -6.62 8.13
C ASN A 182 -13.71 -5.74 8.33
N LEU A 183 -14.72 -5.93 7.46
CA LEU A 183 -15.99 -5.19 7.51
C LEU A 183 -16.80 -5.37 8.82
N ALA A 184 -16.47 -6.38 9.64
CA ALA A 184 -17.09 -6.57 10.96
C ALA A 184 -16.37 -5.78 12.07
N GLY A 185 -15.23 -5.15 11.77
CA GLY A 185 -14.41 -4.40 12.73
C GLY A 185 -13.60 -5.25 13.71
N GLY A 186 -13.55 -6.57 13.52
CA GLY A 186 -12.79 -7.49 14.37
C GLY A 186 -13.15 -8.96 14.13
N GLY A 187 -12.46 -9.87 14.82
CA GLY A 187 -12.64 -11.31 14.63
C GLY A 187 -12.05 -11.84 13.31
N ASP A 188 -12.55 -12.99 12.85
CA ASP A 188 -12.17 -13.56 11.56
C ASP A 188 -12.98 -12.96 10.39
N ILE A 189 -12.59 -13.33 9.17
CA ILE A 189 -13.27 -12.91 7.93
C ILE A 189 -14.09 -14.04 7.28
N LEU A 190 -14.30 -15.16 7.98
CA LEU A 190 -14.90 -16.36 7.39
C LEU A 190 -16.39 -16.19 7.08
N GLY A 191 -17.04 -15.20 7.71
CA GLY A 191 -18.41 -14.80 7.43
C GLY A 191 -18.56 -13.79 6.28
N HIS A 192 -17.47 -13.27 5.71
CA HIS A 192 -17.54 -12.31 4.62
C HIS A 192 -17.94 -13.00 3.32
N VAL A 193 -18.77 -12.32 2.54
CA VAL A 193 -19.12 -12.73 1.19
C VAL A 193 -18.23 -11.98 0.21
N LEU A 194 -17.50 -12.71 -0.62
CA LEU A 194 -16.56 -12.16 -1.59
C LEU A 194 -17.00 -12.53 -3.00
N GLU A 195 -17.02 -11.53 -3.87
CA GLU A 195 -17.20 -11.70 -5.32
C GLU A 195 -16.02 -11.03 -6.03
N ILE A 196 -15.33 -11.78 -6.89
CA ILE A 196 -14.26 -11.27 -7.74
C ILE A 196 -14.67 -11.55 -9.19
N PRO A 197 -14.91 -10.52 -10.03
CA PRO A 197 -15.30 -10.72 -11.43
C PRO A 197 -14.10 -11.13 -12.29
N SER A 198 -13.57 -12.34 -12.05
CA SER A 198 -12.49 -12.95 -12.81
C SER A 198 -12.78 -14.41 -13.09
N GLU A 199 -12.61 -14.83 -14.34
CA GLU A 199 -12.76 -16.24 -14.74
C GLU A 199 -11.49 -17.06 -14.47
N ARG A 200 -10.36 -16.39 -14.15
CA ARG A 200 -9.04 -17.03 -14.05
C ARG A 200 -8.24 -16.56 -12.85
N VAL A 201 -7.36 -17.44 -12.38
CA VAL A 201 -6.34 -17.16 -11.37
C VAL A 201 -4.96 -17.53 -11.91
N VAL A 202 -3.94 -16.78 -11.47
CA VAL A 202 -2.54 -17.11 -11.77
C VAL A 202 -2.11 -18.26 -10.86
N ALA A 203 -1.78 -19.41 -11.44
CA ALA A 203 -1.27 -20.53 -10.67
C ALA A 203 0.16 -20.27 -10.21
N VAL A 204 0.45 -20.57 -8.94
CA VAL A 204 1.76 -20.33 -8.32
C VAL A 204 2.44 -21.64 -7.92
N GLY A 205 3.78 -21.64 -7.97
CA GLY A 205 4.61 -22.74 -7.49
C GLY A 205 4.84 -22.72 -5.98
N PRO A 206 5.69 -23.62 -5.45
CA PRO A 206 5.96 -23.76 -4.01
C PRO A 206 6.50 -22.49 -3.34
N THR A 207 7.17 -21.63 -4.10
CA THR A 207 7.73 -20.35 -3.62
C THR A 207 6.83 -19.14 -3.94
N LEU A 208 5.58 -19.41 -4.34
CA LEU A 208 4.56 -18.42 -4.69
C LEU A 208 4.90 -17.57 -5.92
N ILE A 209 5.81 -18.05 -6.78
CA ILE A 209 6.09 -17.47 -8.10
C ILE A 209 5.06 -17.99 -9.11
N PRO A 210 4.51 -17.13 -9.98
CA PRO A 210 3.66 -17.54 -11.10
C PRO A 210 4.32 -18.63 -11.95
N THR A 211 3.60 -19.70 -12.21
CA THR A 211 4.01 -20.77 -13.14
C THR A 211 3.89 -20.34 -14.61
N GLY A 212 3.22 -19.22 -14.88
CA GLY A 212 2.78 -18.78 -16.21
C GLY A 212 1.40 -19.33 -16.62
N GLU A 213 0.86 -20.28 -15.87
CA GLU A 213 -0.46 -20.86 -16.12
C GLU A 213 -1.58 -19.95 -15.57
N LEU A 214 -2.59 -19.68 -16.41
CA LEU A 214 -3.85 -19.06 -16.01
C LEU A 214 -4.92 -20.14 -15.90
N ARG A 215 -5.31 -20.49 -14.67
CA ARG A 215 -6.30 -21.54 -14.39
C ARG A 215 -7.70 -20.97 -14.37
N LEU A 216 -8.65 -21.68 -14.99
CA LEU A 216 -10.08 -21.38 -14.84
C LEU A 216 -10.51 -21.64 -13.39
N VAL A 217 -11.31 -20.74 -12.84
CA VAL A 217 -11.87 -20.88 -11.48
C VAL A 217 -13.13 -21.74 -11.46
N ALA A 218 -13.83 -21.84 -12.60
CA ALA A 218 -15.05 -22.63 -12.72
C ALA A 218 -14.85 -24.08 -12.27
N GLY A 219 -15.69 -24.54 -11.34
CA GLY A 219 -15.61 -25.89 -10.78
C GLY A 219 -14.52 -26.09 -9.73
N THR A 220 -13.88 -25.01 -9.26
CA THR A 220 -12.91 -25.03 -8.16
C THR A 220 -13.49 -24.36 -6.90
N PRO A 221 -12.85 -24.51 -5.73
CA PRO A 221 -13.20 -23.73 -4.54
C PRO A 221 -12.83 -22.23 -4.62
N LEU A 222 -12.17 -21.80 -5.70
CA LEU A 222 -11.87 -20.42 -6.02
C LEU A 222 -12.90 -19.85 -7.01
#